data_AF-A0A4Y3VJ92-F1
#
_entry.id   AF-A0A4Y3VJ92-F1
#
_cell.length_a   1.000
_cell.length_b   1.000
_cell.length_c   1.000
_cell.angle_alpha   90.00
_cell.angle_beta   90.00
_cell.angle_gamma   90.00
#
_symmetry.space_group_name_H-M   'P 1'
#
loop_
_entity.id
_entity.type
_entity.pdbx_description
1 polymer ?
#
loop_
_entity_poly.entity_id
_entity_poly.type
_entity_poly.pdbx_seq_one_letter_code
_entity_poly.pdbx_strand_id
1 'polypeptide(L)'
;MPHKAAEADMADMTEVGLHGRILRVLDRLLYDSEFRSAFIADGPDGMRPPLDADLIEVFDRVDLTELRLVGRNIRSAVVSGGTGTGQGLKGAFARTLEVIQERHGLSVNAVAELFLASPQFQHFRDVPYSPQGRGLTLPECFHRFMAAGPSFDPEGTLEPLVHYEAACAIARALATGAGATFDVTLRGAAFHGGVFCAFRDYAEAPAAWELHPTMFLAGAGRCVVGPAGRPLFDALTSVLAGHDAGMAPDVRAKLQQRLRSWGLR
;
A
#
# COMPACT_ATOMS: atom_id res chain seq x y z
N MET A 1 -13.14 -30.26 42.89
CA MET A 1 -12.05 -29.53 42.20
C MET A 1 -12.37 -29.22 40.72
N PRO A 2 -13.53 -28.63 40.34
CA PRO A 2 -13.73 -28.11 38.97
C PRO A 2 -13.68 -26.57 38.86
N HIS A 3 -13.70 -25.82 39.97
CA HIS A 3 -13.81 -24.35 39.96
C HIS A 3 -12.54 -23.64 39.42
N LYS A 4 -11.35 -24.18 39.67
CA LYS A 4 -10.07 -23.57 39.26
C LYS A 4 -9.76 -23.66 37.76
N ALA A 5 -10.33 -24.62 37.05
CA ALA A 5 -10.09 -24.78 35.61
C ALA A 5 -10.99 -23.83 34.79
N ALA A 6 -12.23 -23.59 35.23
CA ALA A 6 -13.15 -22.67 34.58
C ALA A 6 -12.75 -21.19 34.78
N GLU A 7 -12.16 -20.85 35.94
CA GLU A 7 -11.62 -19.51 36.19
C GLU A 7 -10.37 -19.21 35.34
N ALA A 8 -9.54 -20.22 35.04
CA ALA A 8 -8.38 -20.08 34.18
C ALA A 8 -8.76 -19.91 32.70
N ASP A 9 -9.74 -20.68 32.19
CA ASP A 9 -10.26 -20.54 30.83
C ASP A 9 -10.99 -19.19 30.61
N MET A 10 -11.73 -18.71 31.61
CA MET A 10 -12.38 -17.39 31.53
C MET A 10 -11.37 -16.24 31.61
N ALA A 11 -10.31 -16.37 32.43
CA ALA A 11 -9.21 -15.42 32.51
C ALA A 11 -8.43 -15.34 31.19
N ASP A 12 -8.13 -16.50 30.57
CA ASP A 12 -7.45 -16.57 29.27
C ASP A 12 -8.31 -15.96 28.15
N MET A 13 -9.62 -16.20 28.15
CA MET A 13 -10.55 -15.54 27.22
C MET A 13 -10.72 -14.03 27.45
N THR A 14 -10.61 -13.55 28.70
CA THR A 14 -10.65 -12.11 29.01
C THR A 14 -9.32 -11.41 28.72
N GLU A 15 -8.20 -12.10 28.88
CA GLU A 15 -6.85 -11.60 28.58
C GLU A 15 -6.64 -11.48 27.06
N VAL A 16 -7.15 -12.43 26.26
CA VAL A 16 -7.23 -12.31 24.79
C VAL A 16 -8.13 -11.12 24.38
N GLY A 17 -9.20 -10.87 25.13
CA GLY A 17 -10.09 -9.73 24.92
C GLY A 17 -9.46 -8.37 25.26
N LEU A 18 -8.73 -8.29 26.37
CA LEU A 18 -8.02 -7.09 26.81
C LEU A 18 -6.83 -6.78 25.89
N HIS A 19 -6.01 -7.78 25.57
CA HIS A 19 -4.88 -7.62 24.67
C HIS A 19 -5.32 -7.09 23.29
N GLY A 20 -6.37 -7.65 22.71
CA GLY A 20 -6.94 -7.15 21.45
C GLY A 20 -7.47 -5.72 21.55
N ARG A 21 -8.04 -5.32 22.70
CA ARG A 21 -8.46 -3.93 22.94
C ARG A 21 -7.27 -2.98 23.06
N ILE A 22 -6.21 -3.37 23.78
CA ILE A 22 -4.97 -2.58 23.92
C ILE A 22 -4.33 -2.34 22.56
N LEU A 23 -4.19 -3.39 21.73
CA LEU A 23 -3.63 -3.25 20.39
C LEU A 23 -4.42 -2.28 19.52
N ARG A 24 -5.76 -2.28 19.62
CA ARG A 24 -6.61 -1.32 18.89
C ARG A 24 -6.37 0.13 19.32
N VAL A 25 -6.17 0.37 20.62
CA VAL A 25 -5.86 1.72 21.11
C VAL A 25 -4.46 2.15 20.67
N LEU A 26 -3.46 1.27 20.78
CA LEU A 26 -2.10 1.54 20.31
C LEU A 26 -2.07 1.85 18.81
N ASP A 27 -2.77 1.07 17.99
CA ASP A 27 -2.86 1.28 16.55
C ASP A 27 -3.38 2.69 16.21
N ARG A 28 -4.45 3.12 16.89
CA ARG A 28 -4.98 4.48 16.75
C ARG A 28 -4.01 5.55 17.26
N LEU A 29 -3.35 5.33 18.40
CA LEU A 29 -2.34 6.27 18.90
C LEU A 29 -1.19 6.45 17.89
N LEU A 30 -0.78 5.38 17.20
CA LEU A 30 0.31 5.44 16.23
C LEU A 30 -0.11 6.06 14.88
N TYR A 31 -1.29 5.72 14.36
CA TYR A 31 -1.65 6.03 12.98
C TYR A 31 -2.82 7.02 12.80
N ASP A 32 -3.65 7.24 13.82
CA ASP A 32 -4.75 8.21 13.81
C ASP A 32 -4.30 9.52 14.50
N SER A 33 -3.98 10.54 13.70
CA SER A 33 -3.46 11.81 14.22
C SER A 33 -4.46 12.60 15.05
N GLU A 34 -5.75 12.49 14.75
CA GLU A 34 -6.81 13.18 15.50
C GLU A 34 -6.97 12.51 16.86
N PHE A 35 -7.06 11.18 16.89
CA PHE A 35 -7.12 10.41 18.13
C PHE A 35 -5.88 10.64 18.99
N ARG A 36 -4.69 10.61 18.41
CA ARG A 36 -3.44 10.90 19.13
C ARG A 36 -3.43 12.32 19.69
N SER A 37 -3.89 13.31 18.93
CA SER A 37 -3.91 14.70 19.39
C SER A 37 -4.88 14.90 20.55
N ALA A 38 -6.06 14.28 20.48
CA ALA A 38 -7.02 14.27 21.59
C ALA A 38 -6.43 13.59 22.84
N PHE A 39 -5.78 12.43 22.67
CA PHE A 39 -5.15 11.70 23.77
C PHE A 39 -4.06 12.51 24.46
N ILE A 40 -3.27 13.24 23.68
CA ILE A 40 -2.22 14.11 24.20
C ILE A 40 -2.79 15.32 24.95
N ALA A 41 -3.92 15.86 24.49
CA ALA A 41 -4.53 17.07 25.06
C ALA A 41 -5.28 16.76 26.36
N ASP A 42 -6.09 15.70 26.35
CA ASP A 42 -7.07 15.42 27.39
C ASP A 42 -6.74 14.16 28.22
N GLY A 43 -5.67 13.43 27.87
CA GLY A 43 -5.30 12.17 28.50
C GLY A 43 -6.24 11.01 28.14
N PRO A 44 -5.99 9.79 28.66
CA PRO A 44 -6.83 8.62 28.43
C PRO A 44 -8.28 8.82 28.92
N ASP A 45 -8.47 9.52 30.04
CA ASP A 45 -9.78 9.81 30.65
C ASP A 45 -10.65 10.74 29.80
N GLY A 46 -10.03 11.62 29.01
CA GLY A 46 -10.71 12.62 28.20
C GLY A 46 -11.13 12.13 26.81
N MET A 47 -10.82 10.88 26.45
CA MET A 47 -10.99 10.37 25.10
C MET A 47 -12.45 10.28 24.63
N ARG A 48 -12.63 10.44 23.31
CA ARG A 48 -13.91 10.28 22.63
C ARG A 48 -13.77 9.34 21.43
N PRO A 49 -14.43 8.16 21.42
CA PRO A 49 -15.24 7.61 22.51
C PRO A 49 -14.40 7.31 23.78
N PRO A 50 -15.02 7.28 24.98
CA PRO A 50 -14.32 6.97 26.23
C PRO A 50 -13.65 5.60 26.18
N LEU A 51 -12.48 5.50 26.81
CA LEU A 51 -11.81 4.21 27.04
C LEU A 51 -12.41 3.51 28.26
N ASP A 52 -12.38 2.18 28.25
CA ASP A 52 -12.76 1.38 29.42
C ASP A 52 -11.77 1.61 30.57
N ALA A 53 -12.22 1.47 31.83
CA ALA A 53 -11.40 1.76 33.01
C ALA A 53 -10.10 0.94 33.09
N ASP A 54 -10.14 -0.32 32.62
CA ASP A 54 -8.96 -1.18 32.54
C ASP A 54 -7.96 -0.72 31.47
N LEU A 55 -8.42 -0.11 30.38
CA LEU A 55 -7.55 0.50 29.38
C LEU A 55 -6.96 1.82 29.87
N ILE A 56 -7.73 2.63 30.59
CA ILE A 56 -7.24 3.89 31.18
C ILE A 56 -6.01 3.63 32.04
N GLU A 57 -6.07 2.65 32.94
CA GLU A 57 -4.95 2.30 33.82
C GLU A 57 -3.68 1.90 33.03
N VAL A 58 -3.86 1.16 31.92
CA VAL A 58 -2.75 0.75 31.04
C VAL A 58 -2.12 1.95 30.34
N PHE A 59 -2.93 2.91 29.89
CA PHE A 59 -2.48 4.03 29.05
C PHE A 59 -2.13 5.30 29.84
N ASP A 60 -2.42 5.37 31.14
CA ASP A 60 -2.07 6.49 32.02
C ASP A 60 -0.56 6.77 32.09
N ARG A 61 0.27 5.75 31.81
CA ARG A 61 1.74 5.85 31.87
C ARG A 61 2.41 6.10 30.52
N VAL A 62 1.66 6.37 29.45
CA VAL A 62 2.25 6.63 28.14
C VAL A 62 3.06 7.93 28.15
N ASP A 63 4.32 7.84 27.70
CA ASP A 63 5.14 9.03 27.45
C ASP A 63 4.58 9.80 26.24
N LEU A 64 3.92 10.93 26.52
CA LEU A 64 3.30 11.77 25.50
C LEU A 64 4.33 12.46 24.58
N THR A 65 5.57 12.65 25.04
CA THR A 65 6.63 13.24 24.22
C THR A 65 7.12 12.23 23.19
N GLU A 66 7.39 11.01 23.63
CA GLU A 66 7.74 9.91 22.74
C GLU A 66 6.60 9.59 21.76
N LEU A 67 5.34 9.59 22.22
CA LEU A 67 4.19 9.37 21.35
C LEU A 67 4.10 10.41 20.20
N ARG A 68 4.35 11.70 20.49
CA ARG A 68 4.43 12.75 19.46
C ARG A 68 5.56 12.49 18.48
N LEU A 69 6.73 12.11 18.99
CA LEU A 69 7.93 11.86 18.20
C LEU A 69 7.72 10.67 17.24
N VAL A 70 7.19 9.57 17.75
CA VAL A 70 6.89 8.36 16.98
C VAL A 70 5.91 8.64 15.85
N GLY A 71 4.79 9.31 16.13
CA GLY A 71 3.82 9.67 15.09
C GLY A 71 4.43 10.54 13.98
N ARG A 72 5.26 11.52 14.36
CA ARG A 72 6.00 12.35 13.38
C ARG A 72 6.96 11.52 12.53
N ASN A 73 7.69 10.59 13.14
CA ASN A 73 8.67 9.76 12.45
C ASN A 73 8.00 8.79 11.47
N ILE A 74 6.89 8.15 11.87
CA ILE A 74 6.08 7.29 10.99
C ILE A 74 5.63 8.08 9.77
N ARG A 75 4.98 9.25 9.97
CA ARG A 75 4.56 10.10 8.85
C ARG A 75 5.73 10.50 7.96
N SER A 76 6.85 10.91 8.56
CA SER A 76 8.05 11.29 7.79
C SER A 76 8.57 10.15 6.91
N ALA A 77 8.60 8.93 7.46
CA ALA A 77 9.04 7.73 6.74
C ALA A 77 8.06 7.37 5.60
N VAL A 78 6.75 7.51 5.81
CA VAL A 78 5.74 7.29 4.76
C VAL A 78 5.85 8.33 3.65
N VAL A 79 6.00 9.61 4.01
CA VAL A 79 6.07 10.71 3.04
C VAL A 79 7.36 10.67 2.21
N SER A 80 8.51 10.48 2.87
CA SER A 80 9.82 10.66 2.25
C SER A 80 10.52 9.35 1.89
N GLY A 81 10.06 8.22 2.42
CA GLY A 81 10.77 6.96 2.42
C GLY A 81 11.68 6.85 3.65
N GLY A 82 11.73 5.67 4.26
CA GLY A 82 12.66 5.35 5.34
C GLY A 82 13.97 4.78 4.80
N THR A 83 14.97 4.65 5.66
CA THR A 83 16.20 3.89 5.37
C THR A 83 15.85 2.42 5.16
N GLY A 84 15.59 2.01 3.92
CA GLY A 84 15.32 0.62 3.54
C GLY A 84 13.90 0.31 3.02
N THR A 85 12.95 1.25 3.07
CA THR A 85 11.52 0.96 2.76
C THR A 85 11.05 1.38 1.35
N GLY A 86 11.97 1.75 0.46
CA GLY A 86 11.64 2.17 -0.91
C GLY A 86 11.27 3.65 -1.00
N GLN A 87 10.74 4.07 -2.16
CA GLN A 87 10.31 5.45 -2.37
C GLN A 87 9.04 5.72 -1.53
N GLY A 88 9.08 6.73 -0.66
CA GLY A 88 7.88 7.22 0.04
C GLY A 88 6.87 7.86 -0.91
N LEU A 89 5.77 8.39 -0.37
CA LEU A 89 4.69 8.96 -1.18
C LEU A 89 5.18 10.03 -2.17
N LYS A 90 6.10 10.91 -1.76
CA LYS A 90 6.66 11.94 -2.67
C LYS A 90 7.43 11.37 -3.85
N GLY A 91 8.09 10.22 -3.66
CA GLY A 91 8.85 9.58 -4.73
C GLY A 91 7.97 8.75 -5.65
N ALA A 92 6.97 8.08 -5.10
CA ALA A 92 6.08 7.19 -5.84
C ALA A 92 4.92 7.92 -6.53
N PHE A 93 4.39 9.00 -5.94
CA PHE A 93 3.12 9.65 -6.33
C PHE A 93 3.25 11.17 -6.48
N ALA A 94 4.37 11.65 -7.04
CA ALA A 94 4.63 13.08 -7.14
C ALA A 94 3.48 13.82 -7.85
N ARG A 95 3.01 13.30 -8.99
CA ARG A 95 1.99 13.97 -9.79
C ARG A 95 0.61 13.88 -9.15
N THR A 96 0.25 12.74 -8.55
CA THR A 96 -0.99 12.63 -7.78
C THR A 96 -1.02 13.67 -6.66
N LEU A 97 0.07 13.81 -5.89
CA LEU A 97 0.14 14.74 -4.76
C LEU A 97 0.05 16.20 -5.21
N GLU A 98 0.67 16.55 -6.34
CA GLU A 98 0.51 17.87 -6.98
C GLU A 98 -0.97 18.14 -7.32
N VAL A 99 -1.63 17.20 -8.01
CA VAL A 99 -3.04 17.35 -8.38
C VAL A 99 -3.95 17.46 -7.15
N ILE A 100 -3.66 16.71 -6.08
CA ILE A 100 -4.41 16.82 -4.82
C ILE A 100 -4.26 18.21 -4.21
N GLN A 101 -3.03 18.73 -4.16
CA GLN A 101 -2.75 20.06 -3.63
C GLN A 101 -3.45 21.15 -4.45
N GLU A 102 -3.44 21.03 -5.78
CA GLU A 102 -4.06 21.99 -6.70
C GLU A 102 -5.59 21.98 -6.62
N ARG A 103 -6.21 20.79 -6.57
CA ARG A 103 -7.67 20.65 -6.63
C ARG A 103 -8.35 20.74 -5.28
N HIS A 104 -7.69 20.25 -4.23
CA HIS A 104 -8.30 20.11 -2.90
C HIS A 104 -7.57 20.91 -1.82
N GLY A 105 -6.47 21.59 -2.14
CA GLY A 105 -5.72 22.41 -1.19
C GLY A 105 -4.98 21.61 -0.11
N LEU A 106 -4.96 20.29 -0.20
CA LEU A 106 -4.38 19.43 0.82
C LEU A 106 -2.87 19.28 0.63
N SER A 107 -2.13 19.58 1.70
CA SER A 107 -0.69 19.31 1.75
C SER A 107 -0.39 17.81 1.76
N VAL A 108 0.82 17.43 1.31
CA VAL A 108 1.29 16.04 1.35
C VAL A 108 1.19 15.44 2.76
N ASN A 109 1.47 16.22 3.80
CA ASN A 109 1.36 15.74 5.18
C ASN A 109 -0.10 15.47 5.56
N ALA A 110 -1.05 16.32 5.15
CA ALA A 110 -2.46 16.10 5.41
C ALA A 110 -2.98 14.83 4.72
N VAL A 111 -2.58 14.61 3.46
CA VAL A 111 -2.89 13.38 2.72
C VAL A 111 -2.29 12.15 3.42
N ALA A 112 -1.04 12.25 3.88
CA ALA A 112 -0.38 11.16 4.58
C ALA A 112 -1.07 10.80 5.90
N GLU A 113 -1.54 11.77 6.68
CA GLU A 113 -2.28 11.50 7.93
C GLU A 113 -3.62 10.80 7.65
N LEU A 114 -4.35 11.23 6.62
CA LEU A 114 -5.59 10.55 6.20
C LEU A 114 -5.32 9.12 5.72
N PHE A 115 -4.22 8.91 5.00
CA PHE A 115 -3.81 7.59 4.55
C PHE A 115 -3.38 6.69 5.71
N LEU A 116 -2.58 7.19 6.65
CA LEU A 116 -2.13 6.43 7.83
C LEU A 116 -3.31 5.95 8.68
N ALA A 117 -4.31 6.81 8.87
CA ALA A 117 -5.53 6.46 9.60
C ALA A 117 -6.44 5.49 8.84
N SER A 118 -6.14 5.15 7.59
CA SER A 118 -7.01 4.36 6.73
C SER A 118 -6.84 2.85 6.95
N PRO A 119 -7.91 2.04 6.78
CA PRO A 119 -7.80 0.58 6.82
C PRO A 119 -6.83 0.01 5.79
N GLN A 120 -6.58 0.71 4.68
CA GLN A 120 -5.70 0.24 3.62
C GLN A 120 -4.22 0.30 4.03
N PHE A 121 -3.83 1.24 4.91
CA PHE A 121 -2.48 1.30 5.43
C PHE A 121 -2.15 0.10 6.33
N GLN A 122 -3.13 -0.52 6.97
CA GLN A 122 -2.96 -1.69 7.84
C GLN A 122 -2.46 -2.95 7.09
N HIS A 123 -2.56 -2.97 5.77
CA HIS A 123 -1.97 -4.03 4.94
C HIS A 123 -0.50 -3.79 4.61
N PHE A 124 0.08 -2.66 5.00
CA PHE A 124 1.47 -2.34 4.70
C PHE A 124 2.39 -3.27 5.49
N ARG A 125 3.33 -3.90 4.79
CA ARG A 125 4.21 -4.93 5.33
C ARG A 125 5.03 -4.53 6.56
N ASP A 126 5.36 -3.24 6.69
CA ASP A 126 6.22 -2.73 7.76
C ASP A 126 5.38 -2.27 8.98
N VAL A 127 4.06 -2.49 8.96
CA VAL A 127 3.20 -2.35 10.15
C VAL A 127 3.55 -3.48 11.13
N PRO A 128 4.03 -3.18 12.34
CA PRO A 128 4.38 -4.18 13.33
C PRO A 128 3.19 -5.10 13.64
N TYR A 129 3.48 -6.38 13.87
CA TYR A 129 2.48 -7.40 14.28
C TYR A 129 1.41 -7.74 13.24
N SER A 130 1.60 -7.39 11.96
CA SER A 130 0.70 -7.87 10.91
C SER A 130 0.63 -9.41 10.94
N PRO A 131 -0.57 -10.00 11.15
CA PRO A 131 -0.74 -11.46 11.10
C PRO A 131 -0.60 -12.01 9.66
N GLN A 132 -0.37 -11.14 8.68
CA GLN A 132 -0.49 -11.40 7.25
C GLN A 132 0.88 -11.41 6.56
N GLY A 133 1.61 -12.53 6.66
CA GLY A 133 2.70 -12.88 5.74
C GLY A 133 3.64 -11.74 5.31
N ARG A 134 3.83 -11.56 4.00
CA ARG A 134 4.75 -10.58 3.41
C ARG A 134 4.19 -9.16 3.30
N GLY A 135 2.88 -8.96 3.52
CA GLY A 135 2.20 -7.67 3.41
C GLY A 135 2.32 -6.99 2.04
N LEU A 136 1.66 -5.84 1.88
CA LEU A 136 1.70 -5.04 0.66
C LEU A 136 2.79 -3.97 0.72
N THR A 137 3.12 -3.44 -0.46
CA THR A 137 3.99 -2.25 -0.57
C THR A 137 3.23 -0.97 -0.25
N LEU A 138 3.96 0.08 0.15
CA LEU A 138 3.37 1.40 0.39
C LEU A 138 2.62 1.93 -0.84
N PRO A 139 3.14 1.84 -2.08
CA PRO A 139 2.39 2.25 -3.26
C PRO A 139 1.08 1.50 -3.46
N GLU A 140 1.04 0.21 -3.15
CA GLU A 140 -0.18 -0.57 -3.30
C GLU A 140 -1.23 -0.23 -2.23
N CYS A 141 -0.80 -0.03 -0.98
CA CYS A 141 -1.67 0.48 0.08
C CYS A 141 -2.25 1.85 -0.27
N PHE A 142 -1.42 2.76 -0.79
CA PHE A 142 -1.88 4.10 -1.17
C PHE A 142 -2.83 4.07 -2.38
N HIS A 143 -2.55 3.20 -3.36
CA HIS A 143 -3.48 2.96 -4.47
C HIS A 143 -4.84 2.47 -3.98
N ARG A 144 -4.85 1.49 -3.06
CA ARG A 144 -6.09 1.00 -2.46
C ARG A 144 -6.83 2.07 -1.66
N PHE A 145 -6.11 2.94 -0.94
CA PHE A 145 -6.71 4.07 -0.22
C PHE A 145 -7.42 5.03 -1.17
N MET A 146 -6.74 5.43 -2.25
CA MET A 146 -7.33 6.32 -3.27
C MET A 146 -8.50 5.65 -4.00
N ALA A 147 -8.39 4.35 -4.31
CA ALA A 147 -9.47 3.59 -4.93
C ALA A 147 -10.68 3.37 -4.00
N ALA A 148 -10.52 3.49 -2.68
CA ALA A 148 -11.61 3.41 -1.72
C ALA A 148 -12.42 4.72 -1.61
N GLY A 149 -12.01 5.77 -2.32
CA GLY A 149 -12.70 7.06 -2.32
C GLY A 149 -12.51 7.81 -1.00
N PRO A 150 -11.30 8.35 -0.73
CA PRO A 150 -11.09 9.15 0.48
C PRO A 150 -11.99 10.39 0.46
N SER A 151 -12.23 10.99 1.63
CA SER A 151 -13.20 12.10 1.78
C SER A 151 -12.97 13.29 0.84
N PHE A 152 -11.73 13.50 0.39
CA PHE A 152 -11.39 14.56 -0.57
C PHE A 152 -11.54 14.16 -2.05
N ASP A 153 -11.65 12.87 -2.37
CA ASP A 153 -11.88 12.33 -3.72
C ASP A 153 -12.86 11.13 -3.68
N PRO A 154 -14.12 11.32 -3.24
CA PRO A 154 -15.06 10.22 -3.02
C PRO A 154 -15.44 9.48 -4.31
N GLU A 155 -15.40 10.17 -5.44
CA GLU A 155 -15.70 9.61 -6.77
C GLU A 155 -14.50 8.87 -7.38
N GLY A 156 -13.35 8.85 -6.69
CA GLY A 156 -12.13 8.18 -7.16
C GLY A 156 -11.58 8.77 -8.46
N THR A 157 -11.76 10.07 -8.69
CA THR A 157 -11.37 10.72 -9.95
C THR A 157 -9.87 10.63 -10.21
N LEU A 158 -9.06 10.55 -9.15
CA LEU A 158 -7.61 10.44 -9.20
C LEU A 158 -7.10 9.01 -9.37
N GLU A 159 -7.96 8.00 -9.22
CA GLU A 159 -7.57 6.59 -9.24
C GLU A 159 -6.77 6.18 -10.50
N PRO A 160 -7.09 6.63 -11.73
CA PRO A 160 -6.28 6.30 -12.91
C PRO A 160 -4.83 6.80 -12.80
N LEU A 161 -4.62 8.03 -12.31
CA LEU A 161 -3.28 8.59 -12.13
C LEU A 161 -2.53 7.85 -11.03
N VAL A 162 -3.19 7.60 -9.91
CA VAL A 162 -2.62 6.86 -8.78
C VAL A 162 -2.22 5.46 -9.20
N HIS A 163 -3.06 4.77 -9.98
CA HIS A 163 -2.75 3.44 -10.47
C HIS A 163 -1.53 3.44 -11.39
N TYR A 164 -1.41 4.41 -12.29
CA TYR A 164 -0.25 4.55 -13.16
C TYR A 164 1.05 4.68 -12.36
N GLU A 165 1.04 5.58 -11.37
CA GLU A 165 2.18 5.83 -10.48
C GLU A 165 2.50 4.61 -9.61
N ALA A 166 1.49 3.94 -9.05
CA ALA A 166 1.65 2.70 -8.28
C ALA A 166 2.25 1.57 -9.13
N ALA A 167 1.73 1.36 -10.35
CA ALA A 167 2.23 0.35 -11.27
C ALA A 167 3.71 0.61 -11.63
N CYS A 168 4.09 1.87 -11.87
CA CYS A 168 5.48 2.27 -12.08
C CYS A 168 6.35 1.94 -10.87
N ALA A 169 5.92 2.32 -9.67
CA ALA A 169 6.68 2.12 -8.44
C ALA A 169 6.88 0.62 -8.14
N ILE A 170 5.82 -0.18 -8.27
CA ILE A 170 5.86 -1.64 -8.06
C ILE A 170 6.78 -2.30 -9.09
N ALA A 171 6.62 -1.98 -10.38
CA ALA A 171 7.48 -2.54 -11.44
C ALA A 171 8.97 -2.24 -11.21
N ARG A 172 9.30 -1.01 -10.76
CA ARG A 172 10.67 -0.63 -10.40
C ARG A 172 11.18 -1.40 -9.18
N ALA A 173 10.37 -1.54 -8.13
CA ALA A 173 10.74 -2.29 -6.92
C ALA A 173 11.00 -3.77 -7.23
N LEU A 174 10.19 -4.38 -8.09
CA LEU A 174 10.41 -5.74 -8.57
C LEU A 174 11.73 -5.86 -9.34
N ALA A 175 12.05 -4.88 -10.19
CA ALA A 175 13.29 -4.85 -10.93
C ALA A 175 14.54 -4.71 -10.05
N THR A 176 14.44 -4.11 -8.86
CA THR A 176 15.55 -4.09 -7.89
C THR A 176 15.65 -5.36 -7.04
N GLY A 177 14.85 -6.39 -7.33
CA GLY A 177 14.87 -7.68 -6.61
C GLY A 177 14.05 -7.68 -5.32
N ALA A 178 13.26 -6.63 -5.04
CA ALA A 178 12.47 -6.53 -3.82
C ALA A 178 11.21 -7.40 -3.84
N GLY A 179 10.86 -8.06 -4.96
CA GLY A 179 9.67 -8.92 -5.07
C GLY A 179 9.63 -10.11 -4.11
N ALA A 180 10.74 -10.43 -3.45
CA ALA A 180 10.80 -11.40 -2.37
C ALA A 180 10.43 -10.80 -0.99
N THR A 181 9.91 -9.59 -0.91
CA THR A 181 9.70 -8.89 0.38
C THR A 181 8.31 -8.29 0.53
N PHE A 182 7.41 -8.57 -0.40
CA PHE A 182 6.02 -8.10 -0.40
C PHE A 182 5.16 -8.97 -1.32
N ASP A 183 3.85 -8.92 -1.10
CA ASP A 183 2.86 -9.41 -2.02
C ASP A 183 2.49 -8.31 -3.03
N VAL A 184 2.13 -8.74 -4.24
CA VAL A 184 1.64 -7.85 -5.30
C VAL A 184 0.26 -8.30 -5.72
N THR A 185 -0.73 -7.44 -5.48
CA THR A 185 -2.13 -7.69 -5.81
C THR A 185 -2.76 -6.52 -6.58
N LEU A 186 -1.90 -5.68 -7.18
CA LEU A 186 -2.32 -4.56 -8.00
C LEU A 186 -3.34 -5.01 -9.06
N ARG A 187 -4.43 -4.25 -9.18
CA ARG A 187 -5.53 -4.56 -10.09
C ARG A 187 -5.04 -4.71 -11.53
N GLY A 188 -5.41 -5.79 -12.20
CA GLY A 188 -5.03 -6.04 -13.60
C GLY A 188 -3.58 -6.46 -13.79
N ALA A 189 -2.86 -6.79 -12.72
CA ALA A 189 -1.54 -7.38 -12.78
C ALA A 189 -1.56 -8.90 -12.56
N ALA A 190 -0.57 -9.59 -13.14
CA ALA A 190 -0.31 -11.01 -12.94
C ALA A 190 1.18 -11.32 -13.10
N PHE A 191 1.62 -12.50 -12.67
CA PHE A 191 2.95 -13.01 -12.96
C PHE A 191 2.88 -14.08 -14.05
N HIS A 192 3.71 -13.94 -15.08
CA HIS A 192 3.89 -14.91 -16.16
C HIS A 192 5.38 -15.23 -16.31
N GLY A 193 5.77 -16.50 -16.15
CA GLY A 193 7.18 -16.89 -16.22
C GLY A 193 8.07 -16.21 -15.15
N GLY A 194 7.50 -15.78 -14.02
CA GLY A 194 8.21 -14.99 -13.00
C GLY A 194 8.36 -13.50 -13.33
N VAL A 195 7.77 -13.04 -14.44
CA VAL A 195 7.71 -11.63 -14.83
C VAL A 195 6.36 -11.05 -14.41
N PHE A 196 6.39 -9.97 -13.64
CA PHE A 196 5.21 -9.15 -13.37
C PHE A 196 4.76 -8.49 -14.66
N CYS A 197 3.48 -8.63 -14.97
CA CYS A 197 2.85 -8.12 -16.16
C CYS A 197 1.57 -7.38 -15.77
N ALA A 198 1.47 -6.10 -16.13
CA ALA A 198 0.25 -5.33 -16.00
C ALA A 198 0.00 -4.51 -17.25
N PHE A 199 -1.28 -4.30 -17.56
CA PHE A 199 -1.72 -3.45 -18.64
C PHE A 199 -2.91 -2.63 -18.18
N ARG A 200 -2.93 -1.35 -18.52
CA ARG A 200 -4.11 -0.52 -18.33
C ARG A 200 -4.32 0.40 -19.52
N ASP A 201 -5.55 0.38 -20.02
CA ASP A 201 -6.07 1.45 -20.85
C ASP A 201 -6.53 2.57 -19.92
N TYR A 202 -6.09 3.80 -20.19
CA TYR A 202 -6.41 4.99 -19.39
C TYR A 202 -7.36 5.91 -20.14
N ALA A 203 -8.19 5.38 -21.03
CA ALA A 203 -9.18 6.15 -21.79
C ALA A 203 -10.17 6.91 -20.88
N GLU A 204 -10.39 6.44 -19.65
CA GLU A 204 -11.19 7.11 -18.63
C GLU A 204 -10.49 8.31 -17.97
N ALA A 205 -9.16 8.42 -18.12
CA ALA A 205 -8.39 9.47 -17.47
C ALA A 205 -8.53 10.82 -18.20
N PRO A 206 -8.54 11.95 -17.47
CA PRO A 206 -8.43 13.27 -18.06
C PRO A 206 -7.25 13.39 -19.05
N ALA A 207 -7.51 13.90 -20.25
CA ALA A 207 -6.50 14.05 -21.31
C ALA A 207 -5.28 14.88 -20.86
N ALA A 208 -5.49 15.86 -19.96
CA ALA A 208 -4.42 16.69 -19.38
C ALA A 208 -3.39 15.90 -18.55
N TRP A 209 -3.70 14.67 -18.16
CA TRP A 209 -2.74 13.78 -17.50
C TRP A 209 -1.82 13.05 -18.48
N GLU A 210 -2.13 13.08 -19.78
CA GLU A 210 -1.32 12.46 -20.83
C GLU A 210 -1.02 10.98 -20.57
N LEU A 211 -1.96 10.28 -19.94
CA LEU A 211 -1.87 8.84 -19.70
C LEU A 211 -2.24 8.12 -21.00
N HIS A 212 -1.31 7.32 -21.51
CA HIS A 212 -1.54 6.46 -22.67
C HIS A 212 -1.77 5.02 -22.21
N PRO A 213 -2.41 4.15 -23.02
CA PRO A 213 -2.44 2.72 -22.75
C PRO A 213 -1.03 2.21 -22.49
N THR A 214 -0.79 1.74 -21.27
CA THR A 214 0.57 1.46 -20.79
C THR A 214 0.68 0.01 -20.38
N MET A 215 1.77 -0.60 -20.83
CA MET A 215 2.23 -1.90 -20.37
C MET A 215 3.34 -1.71 -19.33
N PHE A 216 3.29 -2.56 -18.30
CA PHE A 216 4.30 -2.68 -17.25
C PHE A 216 4.78 -4.12 -17.22
N LEU A 217 6.06 -4.35 -17.55
CA LEU A 217 6.71 -5.65 -17.40
C LEU A 217 7.90 -5.50 -16.46
N ALA A 218 8.02 -6.36 -15.44
CA ALA A 218 9.15 -6.33 -14.54
C ALA A 218 9.60 -7.73 -14.12
N GLY A 219 10.90 -7.98 -14.23
CA GLY A 219 11.57 -9.17 -13.71
C GLY A 219 12.83 -8.77 -12.95
N ALA A 220 13.53 -9.72 -12.34
CA ALA A 220 14.76 -9.41 -11.60
C ALA A 220 15.77 -8.66 -12.47
N GLY A 221 16.12 -7.43 -12.07
CA GLY A 221 17.08 -6.56 -12.76
C GLY A 221 16.52 -5.77 -13.94
N ARG A 222 15.25 -5.93 -14.33
CA ARG A 222 14.68 -5.29 -15.54
C ARG A 222 13.26 -4.79 -15.34
N CYS A 223 13.01 -3.58 -15.83
CA CYS A 223 11.70 -2.93 -15.85
C CYS A 223 11.46 -2.34 -17.24
N VAL A 224 10.32 -2.66 -17.85
CA VAL A 224 9.85 -2.10 -19.11
C VAL A 224 8.50 -1.47 -18.85
N VAL A 225 8.46 -0.14 -18.95
CA VAL A 225 7.22 0.64 -18.85
C VAL A 225 7.10 1.47 -20.11
N GLY A 226 5.97 1.42 -20.77
CA GLY A 226 5.76 2.24 -21.95
C GLY A 226 4.42 2.01 -22.65
N PRO A 227 4.10 2.89 -23.60
CA PRO A 227 2.86 2.79 -24.35
C PRO A 227 2.84 1.50 -25.17
N ALA A 228 1.74 0.77 -25.09
CA ALA A 228 1.53 -0.45 -25.86
C ALA A 228 0.04 -0.66 -26.13
N GLY A 229 -0.28 -1.29 -27.26
CA GLY A 229 -1.63 -1.78 -27.51
C GLY A 229 -1.89 -3.10 -26.78
N ARG A 230 -3.14 -3.35 -26.38
CA ARG A 230 -3.55 -4.60 -25.74
C ARG A 230 -3.13 -5.86 -26.51
N PRO A 231 -3.23 -5.93 -27.86
CA PRO A 231 -2.80 -7.12 -28.61
C PRO A 231 -1.31 -7.45 -28.45
N LEU A 232 -0.44 -6.44 -28.35
CA LEU A 232 0.98 -6.65 -28.12
C LEU A 232 1.24 -7.19 -26.71
N PHE A 233 0.56 -6.62 -25.71
CA PHE A 233 0.65 -7.09 -24.33
C PHE A 233 0.23 -8.56 -24.21
N ASP A 234 -0.94 -8.92 -24.74
CA ASP A 234 -1.47 -10.29 -24.66
C ASP A 234 -0.56 -11.31 -25.37
N ALA A 235 0.06 -10.92 -26.49
CA ALA A 235 1.02 -11.76 -27.19
C ALA A 235 2.31 -11.97 -26.38
N LEU A 236 2.84 -10.93 -25.73
CA LEU A 236 4.03 -11.01 -24.88
C LEU A 236 3.78 -11.88 -23.63
N THR A 237 2.63 -11.70 -22.97
CA THR A 237 2.28 -12.48 -21.77
C THR A 237 2.01 -13.93 -22.09
N SER A 238 1.44 -14.24 -23.26
CA SER A 238 1.26 -15.62 -23.73
C SER A 238 2.60 -16.34 -23.96
N VAL A 239 3.61 -15.65 -24.51
CA VAL A 239 4.98 -16.18 -24.64
C VAL A 239 5.61 -16.41 -23.27
N LEU A 240 5.49 -15.45 -22.35
CA LEU A 240 6.02 -15.57 -20.97
C LEU A 240 5.32 -16.70 -20.18
N ALA A 241 4.04 -16.96 -20.43
CA ALA A 241 3.29 -18.03 -19.80
C ALA A 241 3.53 -19.41 -20.44
N GLY A 242 4.21 -19.48 -21.59
CA GLY A 242 4.37 -20.72 -22.36
C GLY A 242 3.08 -21.19 -23.06
N HIS A 243 2.11 -20.29 -23.24
CA HIS A 243 0.83 -20.57 -23.91
C HIS A 243 0.84 -20.14 -25.38
N ASP A 244 1.99 -20.24 -26.05
CA ASP A 244 2.24 -19.73 -27.39
C ASP A 244 2.12 -20.79 -28.51
N ALA A 245 1.51 -21.94 -28.21
CA ALA A 245 1.38 -23.07 -29.15
C ALA A 245 0.57 -22.75 -30.42
N GLY A 246 -0.36 -21.79 -30.36
CA GLY A 246 -1.15 -21.33 -31.51
C GLY A 246 -0.49 -20.20 -32.32
N MET A 247 0.69 -19.74 -31.91
CA MET A 247 1.35 -18.58 -32.52
C MET A 247 2.23 -19.00 -33.69
N ALA A 248 2.20 -18.23 -34.78
CA ALA A 248 3.09 -18.45 -35.93
C ALA A 248 4.57 -18.43 -35.47
N PRO A 249 5.42 -19.37 -35.94
CA PRO A 249 6.80 -19.50 -35.45
C PRO A 249 7.64 -18.23 -35.60
N ASP A 250 7.43 -17.45 -36.66
CA ASP A 250 8.15 -16.21 -36.91
C ASP A 250 7.72 -15.09 -35.94
N VAL A 251 6.43 -15.00 -35.62
CA VAL A 251 5.87 -14.07 -34.63
C VAL A 251 6.40 -14.42 -33.24
N ARG A 252 6.37 -15.70 -32.88
CA ARG A 252 6.94 -16.21 -31.63
C ARG A 252 8.42 -15.83 -31.48
N ALA A 253 9.22 -16.07 -32.52
CA ALA A 253 10.64 -15.74 -32.52
C ALA A 253 10.89 -14.22 -32.32
N LYS A 254 10.11 -13.36 -32.99
CA LYS A 254 10.20 -11.90 -32.84
C LYS A 254 9.86 -11.45 -31.41
N LEU A 255 8.81 -12.00 -30.81
CA LEU A 255 8.42 -11.65 -29.44
C LEU A 255 9.46 -12.13 -28.41
N GLN A 256 9.98 -13.35 -28.56
CA GLN A 256 11.07 -13.85 -27.73
C GLN A 256 12.33 -13.01 -27.86
N GLN A 257 12.70 -12.61 -29.09
CA GLN A 257 13.81 -11.70 -29.32
C GLN A 257 13.60 -10.35 -28.61
N ARG A 258 12.37 -9.83 -28.62
CA ARG A 258 12.03 -8.57 -27.96
C ARG A 258 12.07 -8.67 -26.43
N LEU A 259 11.53 -9.74 -25.85
CA LEU A 259 11.65 -10.00 -24.41
C LEU A 259 13.12 -10.11 -24.00
N ARG A 260 13.93 -10.85 -24.77
CA ARG A 260 15.38 -10.98 -24.54
C ARG A 260 16.12 -9.65 -24.66
N SER A 261 15.78 -8.79 -25.62
CA SER A 261 16.42 -7.47 -25.76
C SER A 261 16.08 -6.55 -24.58
N TRP A 262 14.94 -6.76 -23.94
CA TRP A 262 14.58 -6.13 -22.67
C TRP A 262 15.16 -6.83 -21.43
N GLY A 263 15.83 -7.97 -21.61
CA GLY A 263 16.38 -8.79 -20.53
C GLY A 263 15.32 -9.53 -19.70
N LEU A 264 14.11 -9.68 -20.23
CA LEU A 264 13.05 -10.51 -19.65
C LEU A 264 13.17 -11.92 -20.26
N ARG A 265 13.14 -12.96 -19.43
CA ARG A 265 13.28 -14.36 -19.86
C ARG A 265 12.05 -15.15 -19.46
#